data_AF-A0A9N9W8Z0-F1
#
_entry.id   AF-A0A9N9W8Z0-F1
#
_cell.length_a   1.000
_cell.length_b   1.000
_cell.length_c   1.000
_cell.angle_alpha   90.00
_cell.angle_beta   90.00
_cell.angle_gamma   90.00
#
_symmetry.space_group_name_H-M   'P 1'
#
loop_
_entity.id
_entity.type
_entity.pdbx_description
1 polymer ?
#
loop_
_entity_poly.entity_id
_entity_poly.type
_entity_poly.pdbx_seq_one_letter_code
_entity_poly.pdbx_strand_id
1 'polypeptide(L)'
;MMTRKASAQNTEFKLRQTLEELKRSKETCDQLLREREESEEEIKKIIAKNSQLKSELAELHSQHEEVLYQREQLHNTLSSCSKEFDTYERALQRIDDLEQELRVANCQINQYAETQQLQETQHTQSLFEELMASPGTPLTPQCLISTNREVTHHPLSIKKVKKYVRISKFIKRTEKIIKRNQGYHRNITLRKEKDSLLDSLEIYSSKLNESRQMYDRDTKQLHLEIQNLHASLENMEKKYLSAQKQITEHIMSATELVDLCNYNAERYDSLLKNQLIGSRNESSIPALSSNTQSVIEQDLSHSSAISQSISTTYNTIPFRPVVSNNLNNSKTIMFSDGLGQGMGLTIKSKYDQNFINICTPGQSLNNIVNKIKPQELDSFTNIIILCGDSTLTSTRDILINIKKLLKIQSETNCKMIISAYPYVHNYTKEQNERIYKLNLNIYNLISHHSDDILYFDINKYISKFKLTIDTMYLAKLYRTRIATLLAFNLKNSVIVDITKSHYCVSNSTNVNSTIPISNSVLN
;
A
#
# COMPACT_ATOMS: atom_id res chain seq x y z
N MET A 1 -30.79 100.42 2.35
CA MET A 1 -29.32 100.27 2.12
C MET A 1 -28.69 99.11 2.92
N MET A 2 -29.23 98.72 4.10
CA MET A 2 -28.69 97.61 4.91
C MET A 2 -28.84 96.19 4.31
N THR A 3 -29.87 95.92 3.49
CA THR A 3 -30.12 94.59 2.88
C THR A 3 -29.09 94.19 1.81
N ARG A 4 -28.46 95.17 1.13
CA ARG A 4 -27.40 94.87 0.13
C ARG A 4 -26.10 94.39 0.78
N LYS A 5 -25.77 94.88 1.98
CA LYS A 5 -24.55 94.51 2.70
C LYS A 5 -24.63 93.08 3.26
N ALA A 6 -25.79 92.68 3.75
CA ALA A 6 -26.04 91.31 4.23
C ALA A 6 -26.00 90.27 3.09
N SER A 7 -26.55 90.61 1.91
CA SER A 7 -26.48 89.74 0.73
C SER A 7 -25.03 89.50 0.27
N ALA A 8 -24.22 90.58 0.21
CA ALA A 8 -22.81 90.49 -0.16
C ALA A 8 -21.98 89.63 0.82
N GLN A 9 -22.21 89.77 2.12
CA GLN A 9 -21.53 88.94 3.14
C GLN A 9 -21.94 87.47 3.06
N ASN A 10 -23.20 87.18 2.76
CA ASN A 10 -23.67 85.80 2.57
C ASN A 10 -23.06 85.17 1.32
N THR A 11 -22.94 85.92 0.22
CA THR A 11 -22.24 85.43 -0.98
C THR A 11 -20.75 85.19 -0.73
N GLU A 12 -20.09 86.02 0.06
CA GLU A 12 -18.68 85.83 0.42
C GLU A 12 -18.48 84.59 1.29
N PHE A 13 -19.35 84.37 2.29
CA PHE A 13 -19.32 83.17 3.12
C PHE A 13 -19.51 81.89 2.29
N LYS A 14 -20.50 81.87 1.39
CA LYS A 14 -20.72 80.75 0.46
C LYS A 14 -19.51 80.49 -0.43
N LEU A 15 -18.85 81.53 -0.94
CA LEU A 15 -17.63 81.40 -1.73
C LEU A 15 -16.46 80.80 -0.95
N ARG A 16 -16.31 81.15 0.33
CA ARG A 16 -15.28 80.55 1.19
C ARG A 16 -15.58 79.08 1.47
N GLN A 17 -16.84 78.76 1.76
CA GLN A 17 -17.27 77.38 1.98
C GLN A 17 -17.05 76.52 0.74
N THR A 18 -17.46 76.98 -0.45
CA THR A 18 -17.25 76.22 -1.69
C THR A 18 -15.77 76.07 -2.03
N LEU A 19 -14.93 77.07 -1.71
CA LEU A 19 -13.49 76.99 -1.89
C LEU A 19 -12.84 75.97 -0.93
N GLU A 20 -13.29 75.88 0.32
CA GLU A 20 -12.84 74.85 1.26
C GLU A 20 -13.31 73.45 0.84
N GLU A 21 -14.55 73.31 0.39
CA GLU A 21 -15.07 72.05 -0.15
C GLU A 21 -14.29 71.61 -1.40
N LEU A 22 -13.95 72.55 -2.30
CA LEU A 22 -13.13 72.28 -3.47
C LEU A 22 -11.72 71.81 -3.08
N LYS A 23 -11.11 72.41 -2.06
CA LYS A 23 -9.80 72.00 -1.53
C LYS A 23 -9.84 70.60 -0.94
N ARG A 24 -10.84 70.30 -0.10
CA ARG A 24 -11.03 68.96 0.47
C ARG A 24 -11.27 67.93 -0.63
N SER A 25 -12.11 68.25 -1.62
CA SER A 25 -12.37 67.40 -2.78
C SER A 25 -11.09 67.11 -3.57
N LYS A 26 -10.24 68.12 -3.79
CA LYS A 26 -8.93 67.94 -4.42
C LYS A 26 -8.01 67.03 -3.62
N GLU A 27 -7.90 67.23 -2.30
CA GLU A 27 -7.08 66.40 -1.41
C GLU A 27 -7.53 64.94 -1.41
N THR A 28 -8.85 64.69 -1.36
CA THR A 28 -9.41 63.33 -1.49
C THR A 28 -9.10 62.71 -2.85
N CYS A 29 -9.19 63.49 -3.94
CA CYS A 29 -8.82 63.02 -5.28
C CYS A 29 -7.34 62.62 -5.36
N ASP A 30 -6.45 63.44 -4.80
CA ASP A 30 -5.01 63.16 -4.75
C ASP A 30 -4.70 61.92 -3.89
N GLN A 31 -5.44 61.69 -2.81
CA GLN A 31 -5.33 60.46 -2.01
C GLN A 31 -5.77 59.21 -2.78
N LEU A 32 -6.94 59.27 -3.43
CA LEU A 32 -7.45 58.15 -4.23
C LEU A 32 -6.53 57.78 -5.40
N LEU A 33 -5.86 58.77 -6.00
CA LEU A 33 -4.85 58.51 -7.03
C LEU A 33 -3.64 57.74 -6.48
N ARG A 34 -3.14 58.10 -5.30
CA ARG A 34 -2.04 57.36 -4.65
C ARG A 34 -2.44 55.94 -4.27
N GLU A 35 -3.60 55.76 -3.65
CA GLU A 35 -4.12 54.44 -3.29
C GLU A 35 -4.30 53.54 -4.53
N ARG A 36 -4.74 54.13 -5.65
CA ARG A 36 -4.83 53.43 -6.93
C ARG A 36 -3.46 52.97 -7.44
N GLU A 37 -2.44 53.84 -7.38
CA GLU A 37 -1.08 53.51 -7.82
C GLU A 37 -0.46 52.40 -6.95
N GLU A 38 -0.61 52.48 -5.62
CA GLU A 38 -0.17 51.45 -4.68
C GLU A 38 -0.85 50.10 -4.94
N SER A 39 -2.17 50.13 -5.16
CA SER A 39 -2.95 48.94 -5.51
C SER A 39 -2.50 48.33 -6.84
N GLU A 40 -2.18 49.16 -7.84
CA GLU A 40 -1.68 48.68 -9.13
C GLU A 40 -0.31 48.01 -8.99
N GLU A 41 0.59 48.55 -8.17
CA GLU A 41 1.88 47.91 -7.87
C GLU A 41 1.72 46.58 -7.13
N GLU A 42 0.81 46.51 -6.16
CA GLU A 42 0.53 45.25 -5.45
C GLU A 42 -0.02 44.18 -6.40
N ILE A 43 -0.97 44.54 -7.27
CA ILE A 43 -1.50 43.65 -8.30
C ILE A 43 -0.38 43.17 -9.24
N LYS A 44 0.53 44.06 -9.66
CA LYS A 44 1.69 43.67 -10.48
C LYS A 44 2.60 42.66 -9.75
N LYS A 45 2.86 42.85 -8.45
CA LYS A 45 3.64 41.90 -7.64
C LYS A 45 2.94 40.54 -7.53
N ILE A 46 1.62 40.53 -7.33
CA ILE A 46 0.81 39.30 -7.29
C ILE A 46 0.86 38.57 -8.64
N ILE A 47 0.73 39.28 -9.77
CA ILE A 47 0.80 38.69 -11.11
C ILE A 47 2.19 38.09 -11.38
N ALA A 48 3.27 38.78 -11.00
CA ALA A 48 4.64 38.27 -11.13
C ALA A 48 4.84 36.98 -10.31
N LYS A 49 4.40 36.97 -9.04
CA LYS A 49 4.47 35.79 -8.18
C LYS A 49 3.62 34.63 -8.71
N ASN A 50 2.43 34.90 -9.23
CA ASN A 50 1.57 33.87 -9.84
C ASN A 50 2.23 33.27 -11.09
N SER A 51 2.90 34.09 -11.90
CA SER A 51 3.64 33.64 -13.09
C SER A 51 4.83 32.76 -12.71
N GLN A 52 5.57 33.13 -11.67
CA GLN A 52 6.65 32.31 -11.11
C GLN A 52 6.14 30.95 -10.62
N LEU A 53 5.08 30.93 -9.80
CA LEU A 53 4.50 29.69 -9.28
C LEU A 53 3.98 28.78 -10.39
N LYS A 54 3.43 29.34 -11.48
CA LYS A 54 3.04 28.54 -12.66
C LYS A 54 4.24 27.90 -13.35
N SER A 55 5.38 28.60 -13.43
CA SER A 55 6.61 28.05 -13.97
C SER A 55 7.17 26.92 -13.09
N GLU A 56 7.23 27.12 -11.78
CA GLU A 56 7.65 26.10 -10.82
C GLU A 56 6.76 24.86 -10.86
N LEU A 57 5.43 25.06 -10.98
CA LEU A 57 4.47 23.95 -11.12
C LEU A 57 4.67 23.17 -12.43
N ALA A 58 4.97 23.85 -13.54
CA ALA A 58 5.25 23.20 -14.81
C ALA A 58 6.55 22.39 -14.77
N GLU A 59 7.59 22.90 -14.11
CA GLU A 59 8.85 22.19 -13.90
C GLU A 59 8.66 20.94 -13.04
N LEU A 60 7.93 21.07 -11.92
CA LEU A 60 7.63 19.94 -11.03
C LEU A 60 6.78 18.87 -11.73
N HIS A 61 5.85 19.27 -12.59
CA HIS A 61 5.10 18.33 -13.43
C HIS A 61 6.01 17.58 -14.41
N SER A 62 6.95 18.28 -15.06
CA SER A 62 7.93 17.64 -15.95
C SER A 62 8.80 16.62 -15.21
N GLN A 63 9.27 16.94 -14.00
CA GLN A 63 10.04 16.02 -13.17
C GLN A 63 9.21 14.79 -12.76
N HIS A 64 7.93 14.99 -12.41
CA HIS A 64 7.03 13.89 -12.09
C HIS A 64 6.83 12.93 -13.28
N GLU A 65 6.65 13.44 -14.49
CA GLU A 65 6.56 12.61 -15.70
C GLU A 65 7.84 11.80 -15.95
N GLU A 66 9.02 12.38 -15.71
CA GLU A 66 10.29 11.67 -15.81
C GLU A 66 10.39 10.51 -14.80
N VAL A 67 10.00 10.75 -13.54
CA VAL A 67 9.99 9.70 -12.50
C VAL A 67 8.99 8.59 -12.85
N LEU A 68 7.82 8.92 -13.40
CA LEU A 68 6.86 7.91 -13.87
C LEU A 68 7.45 7.05 -14.99
N TYR A 69 8.15 7.68 -15.95
CA TYR A 69 8.84 6.97 -17.02
C TYR A 69 9.93 6.03 -16.50
N GLN A 70 10.77 6.50 -15.57
CA GLN A 70 11.79 5.67 -14.92
C GLN A 70 11.16 4.48 -14.16
N ARG A 71 10.04 4.70 -13.46
CA ARG A 71 9.30 3.64 -12.76
C ARG A 71 8.79 2.57 -13.74
N GLU A 72 8.29 2.98 -14.91
CA GLU A 72 7.83 2.07 -15.94
C GLU A 72 8.99 1.23 -16.51
N GLN A 73 10.13 1.85 -16.78
CA GLN A 73 11.33 1.13 -17.20
C GLN A 73 11.77 0.09 -16.15
N LEU A 74 11.81 0.48 -14.87
CA LEU A 74 12.18 -0.43 -13.79
C LEU A 74 11.19 -1.61 -13.69
N HIS A 75 9.90 -1.35 -13.85
CA HIS A 75 8.87 -2.39 -13.85
C HIS A 75 9.06 -3.37 -15.02
N ASN A 76 9.41 -2.89 -16.21
CA ASN A 76 9.69 -3.72 -17.38
C ASN A 76 10.92 -4.61 -17.17
N THR A 77 11.97 -4.08 -16.55
CA THR A 77 13.17 -4.85 -16.18
C THR A 77 12.83 -5.91 -15.14
N LEU A 78 12.08 -5.56 -14.09
CA LEU A 78 11.66 -6.50 -13.05
C LEU A 78 10.79 -7.64 -13.63
N SER A 79 9.88 -7.31 -14.53
CA SER A 79 9.05 -8.28 -15.24
C SER A 79 9.89 -9.24 -16.11
N SER A 80 10.94 -8.71 -16.74
CA SER A 80 11.89 -9.50 -17.52
C SER A 80 12.71 -10.44 -16.63
N CYS A 81 13.25 -9.95 -15.51
CA CYS A 81 13.95 -10.77 -14.52
C CYS A 81 13.03 -11.86 -13.93
N SER A 82 11.76 -11.56 -13.67
CA SER A 82 10.80 -12.56 -13.18
C SER A 82 10.65 -13.71 -14.17
N LYS A 83 10.56 -13.43 -15.47
CA LYS A 83 10.48 -14.47 -16.51
C LYS A 83 11.75 -15.32 -16.55
N GLU A 84 12.91 -14.70 -16.35
CA GLU A 84 14.18 -15.43 -16.27
C GLU A 84 14.22 -16.34 -15.04
N PHE A 85 13.79 -15.87 -13.86
CA PHE A 85 13.66 -16.72 -12.67
C PHE A 85 12.73 -17.92 -12.91
N ASP A 86 11.59 -17.71 -13.56
CA ASP A 86 10.67 -18.80 -13.90
C ASP A 86 11.32 -19.83 -14.86
N THR A 87 12.23 -19.39 -15.74
CA THR A 87 13.00 -20.31 -16.59
C THR A 87 14.06 -21.08 -15.82
N TYR A 88 14.75 -20.43 -14.88
CA TYR A 88 15.74 -21.09 -14.02
C TYR A 88 15.08 -22.11 -13.08
N GLU A 89 13.93 -21.77 -12.48
CA GLU A 89 13.18 -22.70 -11.63
C GLU A 89 12.73 -23.94 -12.42
N ARG A 90 12.22 -23.76 -13.64
CA ARG A 90 11.89 -24.89 -14.52
C ARG A 90 13.10 -25.73 -14.91
N ALA A 91 14.26 -25.11 -15.14
CA ALA A 91 15.49 -25.82 -15.44
C ALA A 91 15.98 -26.65 -14.25
N LEU A 92 15.94 -26.09 -13.03
CA LEU A 92 16.25 -26.80 -11.79
C LEU A 92 15.32 -27.99 -11.56
N GLN A 93 14.01 -27.78 -11.75
CA GLN A 93 13.04 -28.86 -11.64
C GLN A 93 13.31 -30.00 -12.64
N ARG A 94 13.72 -29.67 -13.88
CA ARG A 94 14.11 -30.69 -14.86
C ARG A 94 15.38 -31.44 -14.47
N ILE A 95 16.33 -30.78 -13.82
CA ILE A 95 17.55 -31.44 -13.30
C ILE A 95 17.14 -32.45 -12.21
N ASP A 96 16.30 -32.05 -11.26
CA ASP A 96 15.81 -32.95 -10.20
C ASP A 96 15.08 -34.17 -10.78
N ASP A 97 14.24 -33.97 -11.81
CA ASP A 97 13.56 -35.07 -12.52
C ASP A 97 14.58 -36.03 -13.17
N LEU A 98 15.60 -35.49 -13.85
CA LEU A 98 16.65 -36.29 -14.49
C LEU A 98 17.50 -37.05 -13.46
N GLU A 99 17.81 -36.45 -12.30
CA GLU A 99 18.50 -37.14 -11.21
C GLU A 99 17.67 -38.29 -10.64
N GLN A 100 16.35 -38.12 -10.57
CA GLN A 100 15.44 -39.18 -10.15
C GLN A 100 15.38 -40.31 -11.19
N GLU A 101 15.23 -39.98 -12.48
CA GLU A 101 15.28 -40.95 -13.59
C GLU A 101 16.60 -41.74 -13.56
N LEU A 102 17.73 -41.07 -13.34
CA LEU A 102 19.06 -41.69 -13.26
C LEU A 102 19.20 -42.61 -12.04
N ARG A 103 18.63 -42.23 -10.88
CA ARG A 103 18.56 -43.11 -9.70
C ARG A 103 17.76 -44.38 -9.98
N VAL A 104 16.60 -44.26 -10.63
CA VAL A 104 15.77 -45.42 -11.00
C VAL A 104 16.52 -46.34 -11.97
N ALA A 105 17.15 -45.78 -13.01
CA ALA A 105 17.93 -46.56 -13.98
C ALA A 105 19.09 -47.31 -13.31
N ASN A 106 19.81 -46.68 -12.39
CA ASN A 106 20.88 -47.33 -11.63
C ASN A 106 20.36 -48.46 -10.74
N CYS A 107 19.21 -48.28 -10.08
CA CYS A 107 18.56 -49.37 -9.32
C CYS A 107 18.22 -50.57 -10.21
N GLN A 108 17.69 -50.33 -11.41
CA GLN A 108 17.38 -51.40 -12.38
C GLN A 108 18.64 -52.13 -12.85
N ILE A 109 19.71 -51.39 -13.17
CA ILE A 109 21.00 -51.98 -13.58
C ILE A 109 21.55 -52.88 -12.48
N ASN A 110 21.50 -52.43 -11.22
CA ASN A 110 21.95 -53.23 -10.08
C ASN A 110 21.11 -54.50 -9.90
N GLN A 111 19.79 -54.41 -10.04
CA GLN A 111 18.90 -55.58 -10.00
C GLN A 111 19.21 -56.60 -11.10
N TYR A 112 19.45 -56.13 -12.33
CA TYR A 112 19.86 -57.00 -13.44
C TYR A 112 21.21 -57.67 -13.18
N ALA A 113 22.18 -56.93 -12.62
CA ALA A 113 23.49 -57.47 -12.27
C ALA A 113 23.40 -58.54 -11.17
N GLU A 114 22.59 -58.31 -10.13
CA GLU A 114 22.32 -59.29 -9.06
C GLU A 114 21.64 -60.56 -9.62
N THR A 115 20.63 -60.38 -10.48
CA THR A 115 19.91 -61.50 -11.12
C THR A 115 20.85 -62.33 -11.99
N GLN A 116 21.71 -61.67 -12.76
CA GLN A 116 22.71 -62.34 -13.59
C GLN A 116 23.70 -63.13 -12.73
N GLN A 117 24.21 -62.54 -11.63
CA GLN A 117 25.11 -63.22 -10.71
C GLN A 117 24.46 -64.44 -10.05
N LEU A 118 23.18 -64.35 -9.69
CA LEU A 118 22.42 -65.47 -9.14
C LEU A 118 22.28 -66.60 -10.17
N GLN A 119 21.95 -66.27 -11.43
CA GLN A 119 21.87 -67.24 -12.52
C GLN A 119 23.21 -67.91 -12.81
N GLU A 120 24.30 -67.15 -12.83
CA GLU A 120 25.66 -67.71 -13.00
C GLU A 120 26.02 -68.66 -11.86
N THR A 121 25.66 -68.32 -10.62
CA THR A 121 25.89 -69.17 -9.44
C THR A 121 25.06 -70.45 -9.51
N GLN A 122 23.77 -70.35 -9.83
CA GLN A 122 22.88 -71.50 -10.02
C GLN A 122 23.35 -72.41 -11.17
N HIS A 123 23.78 -71.83 -12.29
CA HIS A 123 24.31 -72.59 -13.42
C HIS A 123 25.59 -73.34 -13.03
N THR A 124 26.48 -72.70 -12.27
CA THR A 124 27.71 -73.32 -11.77
C THR A 124 27.41 -74.45 -10.78
N GLN A 125 26.43 -74.26 -9.89
CA GLN A 125 25.96 -75.30 -8.97
C GLN A 125 25.32 -76.48 -9.71
N SER A 126 24.47 -76.21 -10.71
CA SER A 126 23.83 -77.25 -11.53
C SER A 126 24.86 -78.08 -12.30
N LEU A 127 25.87 -77.44 -12.90
CA LEU A 127 27.00 -78.13 -13.54
C LEU A 127 27.80 -79.00 -12.56
N PHE A 128 28.00 -78.51 -11.33
CA PHE A 128 28.68 -79.25 -10.28
C PHE A 128 27.86 -80.47 -9.81
N GLU A 129 26.56 -80.30 -9.60
CA GLU A 129 25.64 -81.40 -9.26
C GLU A 129 25.58 -82.45 -10.37
N GLU A 130 25.54 -82.04 -11.64
CA GLU A 130 25.57 -82.95 -12.79
C GLU A 130 26.88 -83.76 -12.84
N LEU A 131 28.02 -83.13 -12.56
CA LEU A 131 29.32 -83.81 -12.44
C LEU A 131 29.37 -84.79 -11.26
N MET A 132 28.75 -84.46 -10.13
CA MET A 132 28.74 -85.28 -8.92
C MET A 132 27.72 -86.42 -8.95
N ALA A 133 26.60 -86.24 -9.65
CA ALA A 133 25.53 -87.24 -9.79
C ALA A 133 25.82 -88.27 -10.90
N SER A 134 26.88 -88.10 -11.68
CA SER A 134 27.33 -89.10 -12.66
C SER A 134 27.84 -90.36 -11.93
N PRO A 135 27.13 -91.50 -11.99
CA PRO A 135 27.54 -92.71 -11.30
C PRO A 135 28.83 -93.22 -11.93
N GLY A 136 29.86 -93.42 -11.09
CA GLY A 136 31.15 -93.93 -11.49
C GLY A 136 31.03 -95.17 -12.35
N THR A 137 31.16 -94.98 -13.66
CA THR A 137 31.44 -96.05 -14.61
C THR A 137 32.92 -95.91 -14.95
N PRO A 138 33.80 -96.83 -14.53
CA PRO A 138 35.14 -96.86 -15.09
C PRO A 138 34.94 -97.33 -16.52
N LEU A 139 35.26 -96.54 -17.54
CA LEU A 139 35.52 -97.07 -18.88
C LEU A 139 36.21 -95.99 -19.73
N THR A 140 37.36 -96.40 -20.26
CA THR A 140 37.82 -96.19 -21.63
C THR A 140 37.14 -95.08 -22.45
N PRO A 141 37.93 -94.21 -23.11
CA PRO A 141 37.42 -93.10 -23.89
C PRO A 141 36.77 -93.60 -25.19
N GLN A 142 35.44 -93.63 -25.24
CA GLN A 142 34.68 -93.67 -26.49
C GLN A 142 33.76 -92.46 -26.57
N CYS A 143 34.28 -91.45 -27.26
CA CYS A 143 33.58 -90.24 -27.66
C CYS A 143 32.79 -90.55 -28.94
N LEU A 144 31.47 -90.75 -28.83
CA LEU A 144 30.53 -90.76 -29.95
C LEU A 144 29.84 -89.40 -30.01
N ILE A 145 30.47 -88.48 -30.76
CA ILE A 145 29.82 -87.26 -31.23
C ILE A 145 28.97 -87.65 -32.44
N SER A 146 27.66 -87.66 -32.26
CA SER A 146 26.70 -87.63 -33.37
C SER A 146 26.26 -86.18 -33.57
N THR A 147 27.00 -85.46 -34.39
CA THR A 147 26.49 -84.27 -35.08
C THR A 147 26.70 -84.48 -36.58
N ASN A 148 25.64 -84.99 -37.21
CA ASN A 148 25.46 -84.87 -38.66
C ASN A 148 25.37 -83.39 -39.02
N ARG A 149 26.52 -82.82 -39.42
CA ARG A 149 26.66 -81.80 -40.46
C ARG A 149 28.11 -81.85 -40.93
N GLU A 150 28.31 -82.51 -42.05
CA GLU A 150 29.58 -82.63 -42.76
C GLU A 150 30.17 -81.24 -43.04
N VAL A 151 31.13 -80.84 -42.22
CA VAL A 151 32.14 -79.85 -42.60
C VAL A 151 33.48 -80.57 -42.48
N THR A 152 34.04 -80.90 -43.64
CA THR A 152 35.34 -81.54 -43.84
C THR A 152 36.46 -80.67 -43.25
N HIS A 153 36.74 -80.82 -41.95
CA HIS A 153 37.91 -80.22 -41.32
C HIS A 153 39.14 -81.09 -41.49
N HIS A 154 39.97 -80.73 -42.47
CA HIS A 154 41.34 -81.21 -42.55
C HIS A 154 42.10 -80.97 -41.23
N PRO A 155 42.87 -81.95 -40.74
CA PRO A 155 43.66 -81.82 -39.52
C PRO A 155 44.70 -80.70 -39.70
N LEU A 156 44.45 -79.57 -39.06
CA LEU A 156 45.36 -78.43 -39.06
C LEU A 156 46.65 -78.85 -38.35
N SER A 157 47.74 -78.88 -39.13
CA SER A 157 49.11 -79.07 -38.66
C SER A 157 49.36 -78.40 -37.30
N ILE A 158 49.92 -79.14 -36.34
CA ILE A 158 50.29 -78.66 -34.99
C ILE A 158 51.09 -77.34 -35.02
N LYS A 159 51.82 -77.06 -36.12
CA LYS A 159 52.51 -75.79 -36.34
C LYS A 159 51.53 -74.61 -36.50
N LYS A 160 50.37 -74.80 -37.14
CA LYS A 160 49.30 -73.81 -37.28
C LYS A 160 48.61 -73.51 -35.94
N VAL A 161 48.39 -74.52 -35.10
CA VAL A 161 47.83 -74.34 -33.74
C VAL A 161 48.77 -73.52 -32.85
N LYS A 162 50.08 -73.83 -32.84
CA LYS A 162 51.07 -73.02 -32.10
C LYS A 162 51.13 -71.56 -32.61
N LYS A 163 50.98 -71.34 -33.93
CA LYS A 163 50.88 -70.00 -34.52
C LYS A 163 49.61 -69.28 -34.04
N TYR A 164 48.46 -69.95 -34.03
CA TYR A 164 47.18 -69.40 -33.56
C TYR A 164 47.23 -69.00 -32.08
N VAL A 165 47.81 -69.83 -31.20
CA VAL A 165 47.98 -69.50 -29.78
C VAL A 165 48.88 -68.27 -29.58
N ARG A 166 49.95 -68.13 -30.37
CA ARG A 166 50.78 -66.92 -30.35
C ARG A 166 50.00 -65.69 -30.81
N ILE A 167 49.24 -65.80 -31.90
CA ILE A 167 48.40 -64.71 -32.42
C ILE A 167 47.33 -64.32 -31.39
N SER A 168 46.65 -65.28 -30.76
CA SER A 168 45.65 -65.03 -29.71
C SER A 168 46.26 -64.30 -28.49
N LYS A 169 47.48 -64.68 -28.07
CA LYS A 169 48.21 -63.94 -27.03
C LYS A 169 48.54 -62.51 -27.46
N PHE A 170 48.91 -62.29 -28.72
CA PHE A 170 49.12 -60.94 -29.25
C PHE A 170 47.82 -60.14 -29.28
N ILE A 171 46.71 -60.70 -29.76
CA ILE A 171 45.38 -60.04 -29.77
C ILE A 171 44.99 -59.62 -28.35
N LYS A 172 45.07 -60.53 -27.37
CA LYS A 172 44.75 -60.20 -25.97
C LYS A 172 45.65 -59.09 -25.39
N ARG A 173 46.93 -59.04 -25.79
CA ARG A 173 47.84 -57.95 -25.39
C ARG A 173 47.44 -56.63 -26.05
N THR A 174 47.12 -56.63 -27.34
CA THR A 174 46.66 -55.45 -28.08
C THR A 174 45.33 -54.93 -27.53
N GLU A 175 44.35 -55.80 -27.25
CA GLU A 175 43.08 -55.42 -26.62
C GLU A 175 43.28 -54.76 -25.26
N LYS A 176 44.20 -55.28 -24.43
CA LYS A 176 44.55 -54.64 -23.15
C LYS A 176 45.15 -53.25 -23.34
N ILE A 177 45.98 -53.05 -24.35
CA ILE A 177 46.56 -51.73 -24.68
C ILE A 177 45.46 -50.79 -25.18
N ILE A 178 44.57 -51.24 -26.06
CA ILE A 178 43.44 -50.44 -26.56
C ILE A 178 42.53 -50.01 -25.40
N LYS A 179 42.17 -50.91 -24.48
CA LYS A 179 41.36 -50.57 -23.30
C LYS A 179 42.05 -49.54 -22.41
N ARG A 180 43.37 -49.64 -22.20
CA ARG A 180 44.13 -48.62 -21.45
C ARG A 180 44.15 -47.27 -22.18
N ASN A 181 44.34 -47.26 -23.49
CA ASN A 181 44.33 -46.04 -24.30
C ASN A 181 42.95 -45.37 -24.33
N GLN A 182 41.86 -46.14 -24.37
CA GLN A 182 40.49 -45.61 -24.26
C GLN A 182 40.26 -44.90 -22.92
N GLY A 183 40.74 -45.47 -21.81
CA GLY A 183 40.70 -44.82 -20.50
C GLY A 183 41.52 -43.52 -20.46
N TYR A 184 42.68 -43.50 -21.11
CA TYR A 184 43.52 -42.30 -21.22
C TYR A 184 42.83 -41.17 -22.01
N HIS A 185 42.21 -41.48 -23.16
CA HIS A 185 41.46 -40.48 -23.93
C HIS A 185 40.27 -39.92 -23.16
N ARG A 186 39.50 -40.77 -22.46
CA ARG A 186 38.40 -40.31 -21.59
C ARG A 186 38.90 -39.36 -20.50
N ASN A 187 40.03 -39.68 -19.85
CA ASN A 187 40.62 -38.81 -18.84
C ASN A 187 41.10 -37.47 -19.40
N ILE A 188 41.63 -37.43 -20.63
CA ILE A 188 41.98 -36.16 -21.28
C ILE A 188 40.73 -35.33 -21.56
N THR A 189 39.65 -35.93 -22.07
CA THR A 189 38.39 -35.22 -22.32
C THR A 189 37.82 -34.63 -21.04
N LEU A 190 37.78 -35.41 -19.96
CA LEU A 190 37.30 -34.94 -18.64
C LEU A 190 38.16 -33.80 -18.07
N ARG A 191 39.48 -33.81 -18.31
CA ARG A 191 40.35 -32.69 -17.91
C ARG A 191 40.02 -31.42 -18.68
N LYS A 192 39.85 -31.51 -20.01
CA LYS A 192 39.47 -30.36 -20.84
C LYS A 192 38.10 -29.79 -20.45
N GLU A 193 37.14 -30.67 -20.16
CA GLU A 193 35.82 -30.26 -19.70
C GLU A 193 35.88 -29.59 -18.32
N LYS A 194 36.68 -30.14 -17.39
CA LYS A 194 36.94 -29.51 -16.09
C LYS A 194 37.54 -28.12 -16.25
N ASP A 195 38.56 -27.97 -17.10
CA ASP A 195 39.22 -26.67 -17.33
C ASP A 195 38.21 -25.67 -17.94
N SER A 196 37.40 -26.09 -18.93
CA SER A 196 36.34 -25.25 -19.51
C SER A 196 35.26 -24.85 -18.51
N LEU A 197 34.92 -25.73 -17.56
CA LEU A 197 33.97 -25.42 -16.49
C LEU A 197 34.57 -24.44 -15.47
N LEU A 198 35.87 -24.54 -15.18
CA LEU A 198 36.57 -23.58 -14.33
C LEU A 198 36.59 -22.18 -14.96
N ASP A 199 36.90 -22.07 -16.26
CA ASP A 199 36.86 -20.81 -16.99
C ASP A 199 35.45 -20.20 -16.98
N SER A 200 34.42 -21.04 -17.19
CA SER A 200 33.03 -20.60 -17.13
C SER A 200 32.65 -20.10 -15.73
N LEU A 201 33.10 -20.80 -14.68
CA LEU A 201 32.85 -20.43 -13.29
C LEU A 201 33.52 -19.09 -12.94
N GLU A 202 34.73 -18.85 -13.45
CA GLU A 202 35.42 -17.57 -13.28
C GLU A 202 34.67 -16.43 -13.97
N ILE A 203 34.18 -16.62 -15.19
CA ILE A 203 33.37 -15.63 -15.92
C ILE A 203 32.09 -15.30 -15.14
N TYR A 204 31.36 -16.31 -14.67
CA TYR A 204 30.13 -16.09 -13.90
C TYR A 204 30.40 -15.44 -12.55
N SER A 205 31.51 -15.79 -11.89
CA SER A 205 31.95 -15.13 -10.66
C SER A 205 32.25 -13.64 -10.89
N SER A 206 32.94 -13.32 -11.98
CA SER A 206 33.22 -11.93 -12.37
C SER A 206 31.94 -11.14 -12.67
N LYS A 207 31.01 -11.72 -13.45
CA LYS A 207 29.70 -11.09 -13.73
C LYS A 207 28.89 -10.85 -12.47
N LEU A 208 28.86 -11.82 -11.56
CA LEU A 208 28.16 -11.68 -10.28
C LEU A 208 28.76 -10.55 -9.44
N ASN A 209 30.09 -10.42 -9.42
CA ASN A 209 30.78 -9.36 -8.71
C ASN A 209 30.49 -7.98 -9.33
N GLU A 210 30.45 -7.88 -10.64
CA GLU A 210 30.07 -6.65 -11.35
C GLU A 210 28.64 -6.22 -11.02
N SER A 211 27.68 -7.16 -11.04
CA SER A 211 26.30 -6.88 -10.63
C SER A 211 26.21 -6.42 -9.18
N ARG A 212 26.97 -7.04 -8.25
CA ARG A 212 27.03 -6.58 -6.85
C ARG A 212 27.56 -5.15 -6.73
N GLN A 213 28.62 -4.82 -7.45
CA GLN A 213 29.17 -3.46 -7.45
C GLN A 213 28.22 -2.43 -8.06
N MET A 214 27.38 -2.84 -9.01
CA MET A 214 26.33 -1.99 -9.57
C MET A 214 25.24 -1.73 -8.51
N TYR A 215 24.71 -2.77 -7.87
CA TYR A 215 23.73 -2.61 -6.79
C TYR A 215 24.25 -1.77 -5.62
N ASP A 216 25.52 -1.92 -5.25
CA ASP A 216 26.14 -1.09 -4.21
C ASP A 216 26.22 0.39 -4.60
N ARG A 217 26.46 0.69 -5.89
CA ARG A 217 26.45 2.06 -6.41
C ARG A 217 25.04 2.65 -6.39
N ASP A 218 24.05 1.91 -6.88
CA ASP A 218 22.65 2.34 -6.90
C ASP A 218 22.12 2.56 -5.47
N THR A 219 22.48 1.67 -4.54
CA THR A 219 22.11 1.81 -3.12
C THR A 219 22.70 3.08 -2.50
N LYS A 220 23.96 3.41 -2.82
CA LYS A 220 24.60 4.66 -2.35
C LYS A 220 23.94 5.89 -2.96
N GLN A 221 23.58 5.85 -4.23
CA GLN A 221 22.89 6.94 -4.92
C GLN A 221 21.50 7.19 -4.33
N LEU A 222 20.70 6.13 -4.13
CA LEU A 222 19.40 6.21 -3.48
C LEU A 222 19.51 6.75 -2.05
N HIS A 223 20.54 6.35 -1.30
CA HIS A 223 20.76 6.88 0.04
C HIS A 223 21.05 8.39 0.03
N LEU A 224 21.85 8.86 -0.93
CA LEU A 224 22.12 10.29 -1.11
C LEU A 224 20.84 11.07 -1.48
N GLU A 225 19.99 10.51 -2.34
CA GLU A 225 18.72 11.13 -2.73
C GLU A 225 17.75 11.22 -1.54
N ILE A 226 17.64 10.16 -0.75
CA ILE A 226 16.85 10.17 0.50
C ILE A 226 17.35 11.25 1.47
N GLN A 227 18.67 11.39 1.62
CA GLN A 227 19.26 12.44 2.46
C GLN A 227 18.93 13.85 1.95
N ASN A 228 19.00 14.07 0.64
CA ASN A 228 18.65 15.35 0.02
C ASN A 228 17.16 15.68 0.21
N LEU A 229 16.27 14.70 0.03
CA LEU A 229 14.83 14.86 0.26
C LEU A 229 14.52 15.17 1.73
N HIS A 230 15.21 14.49 2.67
CA HIS A 230 15.06 14.77 4.10
C HIS A 230 15.50 16.20 4.44
N ALA A 231 16.64 16.66 3.91
CA ALA A 231 17.11 18.02 4.12
C ALA A 231 16.14 19.08 3.52
N SER A 232 15.56 18.78 2.36
CA SER A 232 14.53 19.63 1.75
C SER A 232 13.26 19.71 2.59
N LEU A 233 12.79 18.57 3.12
CA LEU A 233 11.62 18.49 3.97
C LEU A 233 11.82 19.26 5.29
N GLU A 234 12.99 19.11 5.93
CA GLU A 234 13.35 19.87 7.13
C GLU A 234 13.38 21.38 6.88
N ASN A 235 13.83 21.81 5.69
CA ASN A 235 13.79 23.22 5.29
C ASN A 235 12.35 23.72 5.09
N MET A 236 11.48 22.93 4.46
CA MET A 236 10.06 23.29 4.31
C MET A 236 9.35 23.35 5.66
N GLU A 237 9.64 22.44 6.58
CA GLU A 237 9.10 22.44 7.94
C GLU A 237 9.50 23.73 8.69
N LYS A 238 10.78 24.13 8.61
CA LYS A 238 11.26 25.40 9.19
C LYS A 238 10.52 26.61 8.61
N LYS A 239 10.30 26.65 7.29
CA LYS A 239 9.53 27.72 6.63
C LYS A 239 8.06 27.72 7.09
N TYR A 240 7.44 26.55 7.18
CA TYR A 240 6.06 26.41 7.66
C TYR A 240 5.91 26.91 9.10
N LEU A 241 6.78 26.49 10.01
CA LEU A 241 6.77 26.93 11.40
C LEU A 241 6.98 28.45 11.51
N SER A 242 7.87 29.02 10.71
CA SER A 242 8.07 30.47 10.63
C SER A 242 6.81 31.20 10.15
N ALA A 243 6.14 30.69 9.12
CA ALA A 243 4.90 31.28 8.61
C ALA A 243 3.76 31.16 9.63
N GLN A 244 3.64 30.02 10.30
CA GLN A 244 2.66 29.81 11.37
C GLN A 244 2.87 30.80 12.51
N LYS A 245 4.13 31.02 12.93
CA LYS A 245 4.47 32.03 13.94
C LYS A 245 4.04 33.44 13.52
N GLN A 246 4.32 33.84 12.27
CA GLN A 246 3.89 35.14 11.74
C GLN A 246 2.37 35.29 11.72
N ILE A 247 1.64 34.25 11.34
CA ILE A 247 0.16 34.25 11.38
C ILE A 247 -0.34 34.43 12.81
N THR A 248 0.25 33.74 13.78
CA THR A 248 -0.10 33.91 15.20
C THR A 248 0.16 35.33 15.68
N GLU A 249 1.31 35.92 15.34
CA GLU A 249 1.64 37.31 15.65
C GLU A 249 0.61 38.28 15.03
N HIS A 250 0.21 38.09 13.77
CA HIS A 250 -0.82 38.90 13.12
C HIS A 250 -2.21 38.75 13.76
N ILE A 251 -2.60 37.54 14.17
CA ILE A 251 -3.86 37.30 14.88
C ILE A 251 -3.85 38.02 16.23
N MET A 252 -2.73 38.01 16.95
CA MET A 252 -2.59 38.75 18.20
C MET A 252 -2.74 40.26 17.98
N SER A 253 -2.03 40.83 17.01
CA SER A 253 -2.16 42.26 16.67
C SER A 253 -3.56 42.64 16.22
N ALA A 254 -4.26 41.78 15.47
CA ALA A 254 -5.64 42.01 15.07
C ALA A 254 -6.59 41.97 16.28
N THR A 255 -6.34 41.08 17.23
CA THR A 255 -7.13 41.00 18.47
C THR A 255 -6.95 42.26 19.31
N GLU A 256 -5.72 42.76 19.46
CA GLU A 256 -5.44 44.03 20.14
C GLU A 256 -6.16 45.23 19.49
N LEU A 257 -6.23 45.27 18.16
CA LEU A 257 -6.99 46.30 17.44
C LEU A 257 -8.50 46.20 17.70
N VAL A 258 -9.05 44.99 17.76
CA VAL A 258 -10.47 44.77 18.11
C VAL A 258 -10.75 45.25 19.55
N ASP A 259 -9.86 44.94 20.49
CA ASP A 259 -10.00 45.39 21.88
C ASP A 259 -9.94 46.92 22.00
N LEU A 260 -9.05 47.59 21.24
CA LEU A 260 -9.00 49.05 21.14
C LEU A 260 -10.27 49.65 20.54
N CYS A 261 -10.83 49.02 19.50
CA CYS A 261 -12.10 49.43 18.90
C CYS A 261 -13.27 49.32 19.91
N ASN A 262 -13.33 48.20 20.65
CA ASN A 262 -14.34 47.98 21.68
C ASN A 262 -14.21 49.01 22.81
N TYR A 263 -13.00 49.25 23.30
CA TYR A 263 -12.73 50.27 24.32
C TYR A 263 -13.16 51.67 23.86
N ASN A 264 -12.85 52.04 22.61
CA ASN A 264 -13.26 53.33 22.05
C ASN A 264 -14.79 53.42 21.92
N ALA A 265 -15.46 52.36 21.49
CA ALA A 265 -16.92 52.30 21.41
C ALA A 265 -17.57 52.51 22.80
N GLU A 266 -17.10 51.80 23.82
CA GLU A 266 -17.57 51.96 25.20
C GLU A 266 -17.35 53.38 25.74
N ARG A 267 -16.21 53.99 25.38
CA ARG A 267 -15.90 55.38 25.74
C ARG A 267 -16.87 56.36 25.06
N TYR A 268 -17.17 56.17 23.78
CA TYR A 268 -18.15 57.00 23.05
C TYR A 268 -19.56 56.86 23.63
N ASP A 269 -20.00 55.64 23.94
CA ASP A 269 -21.29 55.38 24.59
C ASP A 269 -21.40 56.06 25.96
N SER A 270 -20.30 56.07 26.72
CA SER A 270 -20.22 56.77 28.01
C SER A 270 -20.34 58.29 27.86
N LEU A 271 -19.72 58.87 26.84
CA LEU A 271 -19.85 60.31 26.54
C LEU A 271 -21.27 60.68 26.13
N LEU A 272 -21.93 59.86 25.29
CA LEU A 272 -23.32 60.04 24.89
C LEU A 272 -24.27 59.99 26.10
N LYS A 273 -24.09 59.02 27.00
CA LYS A 273 -24.88 58.92 28.24
C LYS A 273 -24.72 60.16 29.13
N ASN A 274 -23.50 60.69 29.26
CA ASN A 274 -23.24 61.88 30.07
C ASN A 274 -23.86 63.15 29.45
N GLN A 275 -23.88 63.29 28.13
CA GLN A 275 -24.57 64.39 27.45
C GLN A 275 -26.09 64.34 27.70
N LEU A 276 -26.71 63.15 27.61
CA LEU A 276 -28.15 62.98 27.84
C LEU A 276 -28.58 63.30 29.28
N ILE A 277 -27.70 63.12 30.27
CA ILE A 277 -27.99 63.43 31.67
C ILE A 277 -27.88 64.94 31.95
N GLY A 278 -27.03 65.67 31.21
CA GLY A 278 -26.90 67.13 31.33
C GLY A 278 -28.11 67.93 30.84
N SER A 279 -28.87 67.39 29.88
CA SER A 279 -29.99 68.10 29.22
C SER A 279 -31.31 68.05 30.00
N ARG A 280 -31.38 67.34 31.13
CA ARG A 280 -32.65 67.11 31.85
C ARG A 280 -32.95 68.10 32.98
N ASN A 281 -32.09 69.10 33.19
CA ASN A 281 -32.25 70.10 34.26
C ASN A 281 -32.65 71.50 33.78
N GLU A 282 -32.90 71.72 32.49
CA GLU A 282 -33.42 73.01 32.02
C GLU A 282 -34.85 72.91 31.46
N SER A 283 -35.75 73.50 32.23
CA SER A 283 -37.02 74.12 31.84
C SER A 283 -38.25 73.24 31.62
N SER A 284 -39.04 73.15 32.68
CA SER A 284 -40.50 73.30 32.62
C SER A 284 -40.88 74.69 32.07
N ILE A 285 -41.33 74.78 30.81
CA ILE A 285 -42.14 75.91 30.30
C ILE A 285 -43.25 75.33 29.39
N PRO A 286 -44.50 75.82 29.48
CA PRO A 286 -45.66 75.17 28.88
C PRO A 286 -45.98 75.63 27.45
N ALA A 287 -46.73 74.77 26.79
CA ALA A 287 -47.42 74.86 25.51
C ALA A 287 -47.72 76.25 24.95
N LEU A 288 -47.49 76.43 23.64
CA LEU A 288 -48.36 77.26 22.80
C LEU A 288 -48.42 76.73 21.36
N SER A 289 -49.65 76.64 20.89
CA SER A 289 -50.12 76.27 19.56
C SER A 289 -49.62 77.17 18.43
N SER A 290 -49.44 76.61 17.23
CA SER A 290 -50.30 76.82 16.05
C SER A 290 -49.53 76.79 14.72
N ASN A 291 -50.10 76.02 13.79
CA ASN A 291 -50.16 76.18 12.33
C ASN A 291 -49.07 77.01 11.63
N THR A 292 -48.30 76.36 10.76
CA THR A 292 -48.27 76.74 9.34
C THR A 292 -47.80 75.59 8.45
N GLN A 293 -48.68 75.14 7.56
CA GLN A 293 -48.32 74.34 6.39
C GLN A 293 -47.46 75.17 5.43
N SER A 294 -46.37 74.61 4.92
CA SER A 294 -45.97 74.87 3.54
C SER A 294 -45.28 73.65 2.96
N VAL A 295 -45.79 73.32 1.78
CA VAL A 295 -45.49 72.21 0.88
C VAL A 295 -44.10 72.39 0.29
N ILE A 296 -43.21 71.39 0.43
CA ILE A 296 -42.25 70.99 -0.61
C ILE A 296 -42.14 69.46 -0.52
N GLU A 297 -42.89 68.77 -1.39
CA GLU A 297 -42.56 67.42 -1.81
C GLU A 297 -41.24 67.49 -2.61
N GLN A 298 -40.21 66.82 -2.12
CA GLN A 298 -39.13 66.34 -2.99
C GLN A 298 -38.72 64.94 -2.51
N ASP A 299 -38.94 64.00 -3.41
CA ASP A 299 -38.48 62.62 -3.40
C ASP A 299 -37.06 62.48 -2.86
N LEU A 300 -36.88 61.68 -1.82
CA LEU A 300 -35.63 61.02 -1.45
C LEU A 300 -35.97 59.76 -0.63
N SER A 301 -36.65 58.84 -1.30
CA SER A 301 -36.93 57.49 -0.84
C SER A 301 -35.79 56.53 -1.18
N HIS A 302 -34.55 56.85 -0.80
CA HIS A 302 -33.47 55.86 -0.78
C HIS A 302 -32.47 56.19 0.34
N SER A 303 -32.43 55.33 1.37
CA SER A 303 -31.31 55.10 2.31
C SER A 303 -31.72 54.99 3.80
N SER A 304 -32.89 54.40 4.09
CA SER A 304 -33.19 53.84 5.43
C SER A 304 -33.31 52.31 5.37
N ALA A 305 -32.29 51.67 4.80
CA ALA A 305 -32.06 50.25 4.95
C ALA A 305 -30.54 50.03 4.92
N ILE A 306 -29.88 50.17 6.06
CA ILE A 306 -28.76 49.37 6.60
C ILE A 306 -28.55 49.87 8.04
N SER A 307 -29.55 49.60 8.87
CA SER A 307 -29.29 49.23 10.26
C SER A 307 -29.79 47.79 10.39
N GLN A 308 -29.29 46.93 9.50
CA GLN A 308 -29.21 45.53 9.84
C GLN A 308 -28.16 45.49 10.94
N SER A 309 -28.62 45.36 12.18
CA SER A 309 -27.86 44.61 13.16
C SER A 309 -27.36 43.37 12.43
N ILE A 310 -26.06 43.32 12.17
CA ILE A 310 -25.40 42.07 11.86
C ILE A 310 -25.46 41.30 13.19
N SER A 311 -26.64 40.76 13.50
CA SER A 311 -26.74 39.51 14.22
C SER A 311 -26.12 38.50 13.27
N THR A 312 -24.79 38.41 13.32
CA THR A 312 -24.14 37.14 13.11
C THR A 312 -24.70 36.23 14.20
N THR A 313 -25.85 35.60 13.92
CA THR A 313 -26.15 34.30 14.49
C THR A 313 -25.07 33.37 13.93
N TYR A 314 -23.87 33.46 14.49
CA TYR A 314 -23.08 32.27 14.69
C TYR A 314 -24.03 31.34 15.42
N ASN A 315 -24.47 30.30 14.74
CA ASN A 315 -24.87 29.08 15.42
C ASN A 315 -23.61 28.61 16.14
N THR A 316 -23.33 29.21 17.29
CA THR A 316 -22.60 28.57 18.36
C THR A 316 -23.49 27.39 18.73
N ILE A 317 -23.31 26.27 18.02
CA ILE A 317 -23.56 24.97 18.60
C ILE A 317 -22.75 25.04 19.90
N PRO A 318 -23.41 25.11 21.07
CA PRO A 318 -22.67 25.19 22.31
C PRO A 318 -21.78 23.96 22.31
N PHE A 319 -20.46 24.20 22.35
CA PHE A 319 -19.48 23.17 22.55
C PHE A 319 -19.78 22.58 23.93
N ARG A 320 -20.68 21.60 23.97
CA ARG A 320 -20.83 20.73 25.12
C ARG A 320 -19.52 19.97 25.17
N PRO A 321 -18.70 20.14 26.21
CA PRO A 321 -17.64 19.19 26.45
C PRO A 321 -18.35 17.86 26.67
N VAL A 322 -18.29 16.98 25.68
CA VAL A 322 -18.70 15.59 25.84
C VAL A 322 -17.73 15.04 26.86
N VAL A 323 -18.17 15.04 28.12
CA VAL A 323 -17.44 14.48 29.25
C VAL A 323 -17.07 13.05 28.87
N SER A 324 -15.77 12.83 28.69
CA SER A 324 -15.09 11.68 28.09
C SER A 324 -15.22 10.37 28.87
N ASN A 325 -16.18 10.26 29.79
CA ASN A 325 -16.28 9.13 30.71
C ASN A 325 -17.03 7.90 30.14
N ASN A 326 -17.51 7.94 28.89
CA ASN A 326 -18.22 6.81 28.25
C ASN A 326 -17.50 6.17 27.04
N LEU A 327 -16.25 6.53 26.76
CA LEU A 327 -15.46 5.98 25.64
C LEU A 327 -15.19 4.46 25.74
N ASN A 328 -15.42 3.83 26.89
CA ASN A 328 -15.19 2.39 27.08
C ASN A 328 -16.32 1.48 26.56
N ASN A 329 -17.39 2.04 26.01
CA ASN A 329 -18.57 1.26 25.58
C ASN A 329 -18.75 1.15 24.05
N SER A 330 -17.71 1.37 23.24
CA SER A 330 -17.84 1.14 21.79
C SER A 330 -18.19 -0.32 21.51
N LYS A 331 -19.34 -0.53 20.88
CA LYS A 331 -19.88 -1.85 20.53
C LYS A 331 -19.29 -2.26 19.19
N THR A 332 -18.71 -3.45 19.10
CA THR A 332 -18.21 -3.96 17.81
C THR A 332 -19.06 -5.14 17.36
N ILE A 333 -19.64 -5.05 16.17
CA ILE A 333 -20.49 -6.10 15.60
C ILE A 333 -19.81 -6.63 14.34
N MET A 334 -19.46 -7.91 14.34
CA MET A 334 -18.94 -8.59 13.16
C MET A 334 -20.05 -9.39 12.49
N PHE A 335 -20.35 -9.07 11.24
CA PHE A 335 -21.20 -9.86 10.38
C PHE A 335 -20.33 -10.69 9.44
N SER A 336 -20.51 -12.00 9.43
CA SER A 336 -19.74 -12.85 8.54
C SER A 336 -20.50 -14.04 7.99
N ASP A 337 -20.00 -14.56 6.88
CA ASP A 337 -20.33 -15.90 6.40
C ASP A 337 -19.41 -16.95 7.06
N GLY A 338 -19.15 -18.08 6.37
CA GLY A 338 -18.28 -19.14 6.87
C GLY A 338 -16.84 -18.70 7.15
N LEU A 339 -16.38 -17.62 6.49
CA LEU A 339 -15.03 -17.09 6.63
C LEU A 339 -14.74 -16.61 8.06
N GLY A 340 -15.73 -15.98 8.71
CA GLY A 340 -15.61 -15.47 10.07
C GLY A 340 -15.84 -16.50 11.18
N GLN A 341 -16.13 -17.76 10.84
CA GLN A 341 -16.41 -18.78 11.84
C GLN A 341 -15.21 -18.98 12.78
N GLY A 342 -15.44 -18.82 14.08
CA GLY A 342 -14.40 -18.97 15.11
C GLY A 342 -13.46 -17.77 15.29
N MET A 343 -13.54 -16.76 14.41
CA MET A 343 -12.75 -15.52 14.58
C MET A 343 -13.23 -14.68 15.74
N GLY A 344 -14.55 -14.66 16.01
CA GLY A 344 -15.13 -13.81 17.05
C GLY A 344 -14.59 -14.09 18.47
N LEU A 345 -14.34 -15.36 18.83
CA LEU A 345 -13.71 -15.68 20.12
C LEU A 345 -12.28 -15.14 20.21
N THR A 346 -11.53 -15.19 19.11
CA THR A 346 -10.17 -14.67 19.07
C THR A 346 -10.16 -13.15 19.16
N ILE A 347 -11.01 -12.46 18.40
CA ILE A 347 -11.13 -11.00 18.47
C ILE A 347 -11.51 -10.59 19.89
N LYS A 348 -12.56 -11.20 20.47
CA LYS A 348 -12.99 -10.93 21.84
C LYS A 348 -11.88 -11.16 22.88
N SER A 349 -11.04 -12.19 22.71
CA SER A 349 -9.91 -12.44 23.63
C SER A 349 -8.77 -11.41 23.54
N LYS A 350 -8.68 -10.68 22.41
CA LYS A 350 -7.62 -9.69 22.14
C LYS A 350 -8.13 -8.25 22.23
N TYR A 351 -9.44 -8.07 22.18
CA TYR A 351 -10.15 -6.80 22.11
C TYR A 351 -11.18 -6.77 23.24
N ASP A 352 -10.82 -6.11 24.36
CA ASP A 352 -11.59 -6.09 25.62
C ASP A 352 -12.88 -5.27 25.57
N GLN A 353 -13.52 -5.17 24.40
CA GLN A 353 -14.77 -4.42 24.22
C GLN A 353 -15.97 -5.33 23.99
N ASN A 354 -17.16 -4.73 24.00
CA ASN A 354 -18.44 -5.37 23.69
C ASN A 354 -18.48 -5.87 22.24
N PHE A 355 -17.92 -7.06 22.02
CA PHE A 355 -17.82 -7.70 20.72
C PHE A 355 -18.95 -8.72 20.50
N ILE A 356 -19.73 -8.53 19.44
CA ILE A 356 -20.83 -9.40 19.02
C ILE A 356 -20.46 -10.04 17.67
N ASN A 357 -20.45 -11.36 17.60
CA ASN A 357 -20.20 -12.11 16.36
C ASN A 357 -21.50 -12.68 15.80
N ILE A 358 -21.93 -12.19 14.64
CA ILE A 358 -23.07 -12.67 13.88
C ILE A 358 -22.53 -13.41 12.65
N CYS A 359 -22.11 -14.65 12.86
CA CYS A 359 -21.58 -15.53 11.82
C CYS A 359 -22.66 -16.50 11.35
N THR A 360 -23.04 -16.41 10.08
CA THR A 360 -24.01 -17.32 9.46
C THR A 360 -23.43 -17.94 8.20
N PRO A 361 -22.81 -19.13 8.29
CA PRO A 361 -22.17 -19.80 7.17
C PRO A 361 -23.10 -19.94 5.95
N GLY A 362 -22.56 -19.67 4.76
CA GLY A 362 -23.30 -19.73 3.50
C GLY A 362 -24.24 -18.54 3.23
N GLN A 363 -24.27 -17.51 4.08
CA GLN A 363 -25.03 -16.31 3.76
C GLN A 363 -24.36 -15.45 2.69
N SER A 364 -25.17 -15.02 1.72
CA SER A 364 -24.76 -14.00 0.75
C SER A 364 -24.65 -12.62 1.41
N LEU A 365 -23.86 -11.74 0.79
CA LEU A 365 -23.72 -10.35 1.24
C LEU A 365 -25.09 -9.64 1.36
N ASN A 366 -26.03 -9.89 0.44
CA ASN A 366 -27.38 -9.31 0.50
C ASN A 366 -28.10 -9.65 1.81
N ASN A 367 -28.00 -10.91 2.26
CA ASN A 367 -28.63 -11.36 3.50
C ASN A 367 -27.96 -10.74 4.73
N ILE A 368 -26.64 -10.56 4.68
CA ILE A 368 -25.89 -9.85 5.72
C ILE A 368 -26.35 -8.38 5.79
N VAL A 369 -26.40 -7.68 4.65
CA VAL A 369 -26.84 -6.28 4.59
C VAL A 369 -28.27 -6.10 5.12
N ASN A 370 -29.19 -7.01 4.78
CA ASN A 370 -30.58 -6.93 5.25
C ASN A 370 -30.74 -7.18 6.76
N LYS A 371 -29.75 -7.78 7.42
CA LYS A 371 -29.74 -7.94 8.88
C LYS A 371 -29.25 -6.70 9.61
N ILE A 372 -28.52 -5.82 8.94
CA ILE A 372 -28.03 -4.58 9.53
C ILE A 372 -29.20 -3.61 9.60
N LYS A 373 -29.69 -3.36 10.81
CA LYS A 373 -30.75 -2.39 11.07
C LYS A 373 -30.13 -1.06 11.48
N PRO A 374 -30.20 0.00 10.65
CA PRO A 374 -29.58 1.30 10.96
C PRO A 374 -30.04 1.90 12.30
N GLN A 375 -31.29 1.63 12.68
CA GLN A 375 -31.90 2.10 13.93
C GLN A 375 -31.27 1.51 15.20
N GLU A 376 -30.56 0.39 15.10
CA GLU A 376 -29.90 -0.28 16.22
C GLU A 376 -28.40 0.07 16.32
N LEU A 377 -27.91 0.95 15.43
CA LEU A 377 -26.51 1.37 15.35
C LEU A 377 -26.36 2.79 15.88
N ASP A 378 -25.33 3.01 16.69
CA ASP A 378 -24.89 4.34 17.11
C ASP A 378 -23.56 4.72 16.43
N SER A 379 -23.15 5.98 16.55
CA SER A 379 -21.89 6.50 15.99
C SER A 379 -20.64 5.88 16.62
N PHE A 380 -20.78 5.16 17.73
CA PHE A 380 -19.69 4.48 18.43
C PHE A 380 -19.65 2.98 18.10
N THR A 381 -20.53 2.51 17.22
CA THR A 381 -20.56 1.12 16.80
C THR A 381 -19.53 0.91 15.69
N ASN A 382 -18.66 -0.09 15.87
CA ASN A 382 -17.77 -0.57 14.82
C ASN A 382 -18.42 -1.77 14.12
N ILE A 383 -18.52 -1.75 12.81
CA ILE A 383 -19.07 -2.86 12.01
C ILE A 383 -17.94 -3.52 11.24
N ILE A 384 -17.80 -4.84 11.38
CA ILE A 384 -16.89 -5.64 10.53
C ILE A 384 -17.73 -6.52 9.62
N ILE A 385 -17.44 -6.49 8.32
CA ILE A 385 -18.13 -7.31 7.32
C ILE A 385 -17.10 -8.23 6.66
N LEU A 386 -17.23 -9.53 6.92
CA LEU A 386 -16.41 -10.59 6.33
C LEU A 386 -17.28 -11.48 5.45
N CYS A 387 -17.14 -11.39 4.14
CA CYS A 387 -17.88 -12.23 3.20
C CYS A 387 -16.90 -12.97 2.29
N GLY A 388 -17.01 -14.29 2.23
CA GLY A 388 -16.47 -15.11 1.17
C GLY A 388 -17.34 -15.02 -0.09
N ASP A 389 -16.78 -15.43 -1.22
CA ASP A 389 -17.50 -15.45 -2.49
C ASP A 389 -18.44 -16.66 -2.52
N SER A 390 -19.75 -16.43 -2.46
CA SER A 390 -20.70 -17.44 -2.91
C SER A 390 -20.77 -17.34 -4.43
N THR A 391 -20.19 -18.33 -5.11
CA THR A 391 -20.02 -18.46 -6.58
C THR A 391 -21.22 -18.11 -7.46
N LEU A 392 -22.40 -17.94 -6.86
CA LEU A 392 -23.68 -17.67 -7.51
C LEU A 392 -24.05 -16.17 -7.56
N THR A 393 -23.35 -15.29 -6.85
CA THR A 393 -23.75 -13.88 -6.75
C THR A 393 -23.13 -13.05 -7.88
N SER A 394 -23.96 -12.26 -8.59
CA SER A 394 -23.42 -11.40 -9.65
C SER A 394 -22.57 -10.27 -9.08
N THR A 395 -21.50 -9.87 -9.77
CA THR A 395 -20.66 -8.71 -9.41
C THR A 395 -21.50 -7.45 -9.22
N ARG A 396 -22.55 -7.28 -10.04
CA ARG A 396 -23.48 -6.14 -9.95
C ARG A 396 -24.23 -6.14 -8.62
N ASP A 397 -24.74 -7.28 -8.18
CA ASP A 397 -25.48 -7.39 -6.91
C ASP A 397 -24.58 -7.14 -5.71
N ILE A 398 -23.33 -7.63 -5.77
CA ILE A 398 -22.33 -7.34 -4.74
C ILE A 398 -22.10 -5.83 -4.64
N LEU A 399 -21.84 -5.15 -5.76
CA LEU A 399 -21.62 -3.70 -5.78
C LEU A 399 -22.86 -2.90 -5.32
N ILE A 400 -24.07 -3.35 -5.65
CA ILE A 400 -25.31 -2.73 -5.13
C ILE A 400 -25.37 -2.86 -3.61
N ASN A 401 -25.00 -4.02 -3.06
CA ASN A 401 -25.00 -4.23 -1.61
C ASN A 401 -23.89 -3.44 -0.89
N ILE A 402 -22.71 -3.29 -1.50
CA ILE A 402 -21.68 -2.38 -0.99
C ILE A 402 -22.21 -0.94 -0.95
N LYS A 403 -22.87 -0.45 -2.02
CA LYS A 403 -23.48 0.89 -2.00
C LYS A 403 -24.54 1.06 -0.89
N LYS A 404 -25.33 0.02 -0.60
CA LYS A 404 -26.26 0.03 0.54
C LYS A 404 -25.52 0.14 1.87
N LEU A 405 -24.41 -0.58 2.05
CA LEU A 405 -23.56 -0.48 3.25
C LEU A 405 -22.98 0.92 3.43
N LEU A 406 -22.50 1.52 2.35
CA LEU A 406 -22.01 2.90 2.35
C LEU A 406 -23.11 3.90 2.76
N LYS A 407 -24.34 3.69 2.26
CA LYS A 407 -25.50 4.48 2.68
C LYS A 407 -25.81 4.30 4.17
N ILE A 408 -25.84 3.07 4.68
CA ILE A 408 -26.03 2.79 6.11
C ILE A 408 -24.95 3.47 6.95
N GLN A 409 -23.69 3.43 6.49
CA GLN A 409 -22.59 4.10 7.15
C GLN A 409 -22.80 5.60 7.22
N SER A 410 -23.19 6.25 6.12
CA SER A 410 -23.49 7.68 6.09
C SER A 410 -24.65 8.10 6.99
N GLU A 411 -25.66 7.23 7.16
CA GLU A 411 -26.84 7.49 8.00
C GLU A 411 -26.54 7.34 9.50
N THR A 412 -25.60 6.46 9.87
CA THR A 412 -25.32 6.09 11.27
C THR A 412 -24.01 6.67 11.80
N ASN A 413 -23.14 7.16 10.91
CA ASN A 413 -21.77 7.59 11.21
C ASN A 413 -20.95 6.53 11.96
N CYS A 414 -21.24 5.25 11.72
CA CYS A 414 -20.50 4.15 12.30
C CYS A 414 -19.16 3.95 11.55
N LYS A 415 -18.19 3.33 12.22
CA LYS A 415 -16.95 2.90 11.56
C LYS A 415 -17.15 1.53 10.95
N MET A 416 -16.74 1.35 9.70
CA MET A 416 -16.99 0.11 8.98
C MET A 416 -15.71 -0.47 8.39
N ILE A 417 -15.46 -1.75 8.64
CA ILE A 417 -14.38 -2.52 8.02
C ILE A 417 -15.00 -3.52 7.05
N ILE A 418 -14.66 -3.41 5.77
CA ILE A 418 -15.15 -4.31 4.71
C ILE A 418 -13.95 -5.12 4.20
N SER A 419 -14.01 -6.45 4.30
CA SER A 419 -12.92 -7.29 3.78
C SER A 419 -13.01 -7.50 2.28
N ALA A 420 -11.85 -7.62 1.63
CA ALA A 420 -11.74 -8.19 0.29
C ALA A 420 -12.29 -9.63 0.25
N TYR A 421 -12.83 -10.01 -0.90
CA TYR A 421 -13.17 -11.40 -1.20
C TYR A 421 -11.89 -12.22 -1.34
N PRO A 422 -11.78 -13.39 -0.68
CA PRO A 422 -10.57 -14.19 -0.70
C PRO A 422 -10.40 -14.96 -2.02
N TYR A 423 -9.17 -15.09 -2.51
CA TYR A 423 -8.87 -15.99 -3.63
C TYR A 423 -9.02 -17.45 -3.22
N VAL A 424 -9.61 -18.26 -4.10
CA VAL A 424 -9.83 -19.69 -3.87
C VAL A 424 -8.89 -20.46 -4.79
N HIS A 425 -8.10 -21.37 -4.22
CA HIS A 425 -7.08 -22.10 -4.98
C HIS A 425 -7.66 -23.03 -6.04
N ASN A 426 -8.85 -23.59 -5.77
CA ASN A 426 -9.54 -24.49 -6.69
C ASN A 426 -10.34 -23.74 -7.77
N TYR A 427 -10.38 -22.41 -7.74
CA TYR A 427 -11.00 -21.62 -8.81
C TYR A 427 -10.11 -21.55 -10.04
N THR A 428 -10.74 -21.49 -11.20
CA THR A 428 -10.04 -21.24 -12.45
C THR A 428 -9.37 -19.87 -12.42
N LYS A 429 -8.35 -19.67 -13.26
CA LYS A 429 -7.69 -18.36 -13.41
C LYS A 429 -8.72 -17.25 -13.69
N GLU A 430 -9.70 -17.52 -14.55
CA GLU A 430 -10.77 -16.58 -14.88
C GLU A 430 -11.65 -16.23 -13.67
N GLN A 431 -11.98 -17.20 -12.83
CA GLN A 431 -12.76 -16.97 -11.61
C GLN A 431 -11.98 -16.10 -10.61
N ASN A 432 -10.71 -16.40 -10.36
CA ASN A 432 -9.87 -15.57 -9.50
C ASN A 432 -9.62 -14.17 -10.10
N GLU A 433 -9.53 -14.04 -11.43
CA GLU A 433 -9.44 -12.74 -12.10
C GLU A 433 -10.75 -11.93 -11.93
N ARG A 434 -11.91 -12.58 -11.94
CA ARG A 434 -13.19 -11.94 -11.60
C ARG A 434 -13.21 -11.45 -10.16
N ILE A 435 -12.72 -12.23 -9.21
CA ILE A 435 -12.57 -11.81 -7.80
C ILE A 435 -11.63 -10.61 -7.69
N TYR A 436 -10.50 -10.63 -8.39
CA TYR A 436 -9.56 -9.50 -8.42
C TYR A 436 -10.23 -8.22 -8.93
N LYS A 437 -10.93 -8.29 -10.08
CA LYS A 437 -11.68 -7.15 -10.63
C LYS A 437 -12.78 -6.67 -9.68
N LEU A 438 -13.49 -7.59 -9.03
CA LEU A 438 -14.48 -7.26 -8.01
C LEU A 438 -13.85 -6.52 -6.83
N ASN A 439 -12.76 -7.05 -6.27
CA ASN A 439 -12.04 -6.44 -5.16
C ASN A 439 -11.53 -5.03 -5.51
N LEU A 440 -10.99 -4.84 -6.71
CA LEU A 440 -10.55 -3.53 -7.21
C LEU A 440 -11.72 -2.53 -7.30
N ASN A 441 -12.87 -2.98 -7.81
CA ASN A 441 -14.08 -2.14 -7.87
C ASN A 441 -14.60 -1.78 -6.48
N ILE A 442 -14.57 -2.71 -5.52
CA ILE A 442 -14.96 -2.45 -4.13
C ILE A 442 -14.01 -1.44 -3.49
N TYR A 443 -12.69 -1.61 -3.68
CA TYR A 443 -11.68 -0.69 -3.18
C TYR A 443 -11.90 0.72 -3.71
N ASN A 444 -12.02 0.90 -5.03
CA ASN A 444 -12.26 2.20 -5.65
C ASN A 444 -13.57 2.84 -5.16
N LEU A 445 -14.60 2.04 -4.90
CA LEU A 445 -15.87 2.55 -4.39
C LEU A 445 -15.75 3.03 -2.94
N ILE A 446 -14.97 2.34 -2.10
CA ILE A 446 -14.76 2.69 -0.70
C ILE A 446 -13.80 3.88 -0.55
N SER A 447 -12.72 3.93 -1.34
CA SER A 447 -11.69 4.96 -1.25
C SER A 447 -12.18 6.38 -1.52
N HIS A 448 -13.36 6.53 -2.12
CA HIS A 448 -13.99 7.83 -2.39
C HIS A 448 -15.08 8.24 -1.38
N HIS A 449 -15.41 7.41 -0.39
CA HIS A 449 -16.61 7.64 0.43
C HIS A 449 -16.36 8.38 1.75
N SER A 450 -15.56 7.82 2.68
CA SER A 450 -15.24 8.43 3.98
C SER A 450 -14.03 7.73 4.61
N ASP A 451 -13.27 8.48 5.42
CA ASP A 451 -12.17 7.98 6.25
C ASP A 451 -12.63 6.96 7.31
N ASP A 452 -13.93 6.91 7.61
CA ASP A 452 -14.52 5.97 8.58
C ASP A 452 -14.78 4.57 8.00
N ILE A 453 -14.43 4.35 6.73
CA ILE A 453 -14.59 3.05 6.05
C ILE A 453 -13.23 2.50 5.66
N LEU A 454 -12.86 1.38 6.26
CA LEU A 454 -11.60 0.70 5.99
C LEU A 454 -11.82 -0.51 5.08
N TYR A 455 -11.15 -0.49 3.91
CA TYR A 455 -11.02 -1.69 3.09
C TYR A 455 -9.91 -2.59 3.62
N PHE A 456 -10.24 -3.83 4.01
CA PHE A 456 -9.29 -4.79 4.54
C PHE A 456 -8.97 -5.89 3.52
N ASP A 457 -7.84 -5.75 2.82
CA ASP A 457 -7.40 -6.78 1.86
C ASP A 457 -6.88 -8.03 2.57
N ILE A 458 -7.76 -9.01 2.75
CA ILE A 458 -7.44 -10.29 3.37
C ILE A 458 -6.42 -11.08 2.54
N ASN A 459 -6.38 -10.91 1.21
CA ASN A 459 -5.55 -11.69 0.30
C ASN A 459 -4.06 -11.54 0.56
N LYS A 460 -3.63 -10.35 1.00
CA LYS A 460 -2.25 -10.07 1.43
C LYS A 460 -1.77 -11.00 2.55
N TYR A 461 -2.68 -11.53 3.37
CA TYR A 461 -2.36 -12.36 4.53
C TYR A 461 -2.61 -13.85 4.31
N ILE A 462 -3.36 -14.23 3.27
CA ILE A 462 -3.71 -15.62 2.95
C ILE A 462 -3.00 -16.16 1.70
N SER A 463 -2.19 -15.35 1.00
CA SER A 463 -1.52 -15.75 -0.25
C SER A 463 -0.68 -17.02 -0.17
N LYS A 464 -0.16 -17.37 1.02
CA LYS A 464 0.60 -18.61 1.25
C LYS A 464 -0.29 -19.85 1.46
N PHE A 465 -1.62 -19.71 1.44
CA PHE A 465 -2.55 -20.78 1.77
C PHE A 465 -3.50 -21.09 0.62
N LYS A 466 -3.79 -22.37 0.45
CA LYS A 466 -4.74 -22.88 -0.53
C LYS A 466 -6.13 -22.95 0.11
N LEU A 467 -6.94 -21.91 -0.03
CA LEU A 467 -8.38 -22.01 0.27
C LEU A 467 -9.02 -22.96 -0.72
N THR A 468 -9.68 -24.03 -0.25
CA THR A 468 -10.45 -24.91 -1.12
C THR A 468 -11.93 -24.55 -1.06
N ILE A 469 -12.69 -24.92 -2.10
CA ILE A 469 -14.13 -24.66 -2.19
C ILE A 469 -14.87 -25.31 -1.01
N ASP A 470 -14.47 -26.53 -0.64
CA ASP A 470 -15.07 -27.29 0.46
C ASP A 470 -14.65 -26.77 1.85
N THR A 471 -13.56 -26.00 1.90
CA THR A 471 -13.02 -25.39 3.12
C THR A 471 -12.91 -23.88 2.98
N MET A 472 -14.03 -23.21 2.64
CA MET A 472 -14.17 -21.77 2.91
C MET A 472 -13.88 -21.39 4.39
N TYR A 473 -13.67 -22.40 5.24
CA TYR A 473 -13.04 -22.31 6.55
C TYR A 473 -11.53 -22.08 6.46
N LEU A 474 -11.11 -20.89 6.89
CA LEU A 474 -9.70 -20.60 7.18
C LEU A 474 -9.16 -21.57 8.26
N ALA A 475 -7.97 -22.13 8.04
CA ALA A 475 -7.29 -22.91 9.06
C ALA A 475 -7.09 -22.09 10.35
N LYS A 476 -7.10 -22.77 11.52
CA LYS A 476 -7.10 -22.12 12.85
C LYS A 476 -6.03 -21.03 12.99
N LEU A 477 -4.81 -21.31 12.53
CA LEU A 477 -3.68 -20.38 12.57
C LEU A 477 -3.97 -19.04 11.86
N TYR A 478 -4.56 -19.09 10.66
CA TYR A 478 -4.86 -17.90 9.87
C TYR A 478 -6.07 -17.15 10.40
N ARG A 479 -7.10 -17.86 10.89
CA ARG A 479 -8.20 -17.22 11.63
C ARG A 479 -7.66 -16.41 12.80
N THR A 480 -6.75 -16.99 13.58
CA THR A 480 -6.12 -16.28 14.70
C THR A 480 -5.32 -15.07 14.22
N ARG A 481 -4.55 -15.20 13.14
CA ARG A 481 -3.77 -14.09 12.58
C ARG A 481 -4.64 -12.95 12.05
N ILE A 482 -5.64 -13.26 11.23
CA ILE A 482 -6.56 -12.27 10.67
C ILE A 482 -7.39 -11.62 11.79
N ALA A 483 -7.89 -12.40 12.74
CA ALA A 483 -8.58 -11.87 13.92
C ALA A 483 -7.69 -10.92 14.72
N THR A 484 -6.41 -11.24 14.89
CA THR A 484 -5.45 -10.37 15.59
C THR A 484 -5.21 -9.08 14.83
N LEU A 485 -5.09 -9.13 13.49
CA LEU A 485 -4.96 -7.94 12.64
C LEU A 485 -6.22 -7.07 12.66
N LEU A 486 -7.41 -7.67 12.60
CA LEU A 486 -8.67 -6.93 12.73
C LEU A 486 -8.78 -6.28 14.11
N ALA A 487 -8.46 -7.01 15.19
CA ALA A 487 -8.43 -6.47 16.54
C ALA A 487 -7.44 -5.30 16.69
N PHE A 488 -6.27 -5.38 16.03
CA PHE A 488 -5.29 -4.28 16.00
C PHE A 488 -5.83 -3.04 15.29
N ASN A 489 -6.46 -3.21 14.11
CA ASN A 489 -7.07 -2.10 13.38
C ASN A 489 -8.20 -1.44 14.18
N LEU A 490 -9.02 -2.23 14.89
CA LEU A 490 -10.04 -1.71 15.80
C LEU A 490 -9.45 -0.93 16.99
N LYS A 491 -8.32 -1.38 17.58
CA LYS A 491 -7.68 -0.64 18.68
C LYS A 491 -7.12 0.69 18.20
N ASN A 492 -6.48 0.70 17.03
CA ASN A 492 -5.90 1.91 16.49
C ASN A 492 -6.97 2.92 16.08
N SER A 493 -8.13 2.47 15.56
CA SER A 493 -9.23 3.39 15.24
C SER A 493 -9.80 4.08 16.49
N VAL A 494 -9.84 3.38 17.64
CA VAL A 494 -10.23 3.95 18.94
C VAL A 494 -9.18 4.95 19.44
N ILE A 495 -7.89 4.62 19.30
CA ILE A 495 -6.80 5.52 19.72
C ILE A 495 -6.80 6.81 18.90
N VAL A 496 -7.00 6.72 17.57
CA VAL A 496 -7.01 7.90 16.69
C VAL A 496 -8.15 8.86 17.04
N ASP A 497 -9.35 8.37 17.40
CA ASP A 497 -10.46 9.24 17.81
C ASP A 497 -10.19 9.94 19.16
N ILE A 498 -9.61 9.22 20.12
CA ILE A 498 -9.24 9.78 21.43
C ILE A 498 -8.18 10.86 21.26
N THR A 499 -7.22 10.67 20.34
CA THR A 499 -6.18 11.67 20.05
C THR A 499 -6.67 12.83 19.19
N LYS A 500 -7.67 12.64 18.31
CA LYS A 500 -8.29 13.76 17.57
C LYS A 500 -9.13 14.68 18.47
N SER A 501 -9.61 14.21 19.63
CA SER A 501 -10.34 15.04 20.60
C SER A 501 -9.45 15.76 21.63
N HIS A 502 -8.16 15.42 21.71
CA HIS A 502 -7.20 16.08 22.61
C HIS A 502 -5.86 16.27 21.90
N TYR A 503 -5.67 17.46 21.34
CA TYR A 503 -4.42 18.03 20.83
C TYR A 503 -3.69 17.27 19.70
N CYS A 504 -3.56 17.98 18.57
CA CYS A 504 -2.39 17.91 17.71
C CYS A 504 -1.12 18.11 18.57
N VAL A 505 -0.20 17.14 18.54
CA VAL A 505 1.28 17.28 18.48
C VAL A 505 1.92 15.88 18.43
N SER A 506 2.90 15.77 17.55
CA SER A 506 3.85 14.71 17.21
C SER A 506 4.24 13.67 18.28
N ASN A 507 4.45 12.42 17.86
CA ASN A 507 5.83 11.89 17.80
C ASN A 507 6.01 10.54 17.07
N SER A 508 7.17 10.51 16.43
CA SER A 508 7.94 9.40 15.91
C SER A 508 8.29 8.35 16.97
N THR A 509 8.41 7.09 16.55
CA THR A 509 9.15 6.07 17.31
C THR A 509 10.34 5.60 16.50
N ASN A 510 11.49 6.12 16.90
CA ASN A 510 12.83 5.62 16.64
C ASN A 510 12.97 4.23 17.29
N VAL A 511 13.26 3.20 16.50
CA VAL A 511 13.69 1.88 17.03
C VAL A 511 15.19 1.78 16.82
N ASN A 512 15.96 2.10 17.86
CA ASN A 512 17.37 1.74 17.97
C ASN A 512 17.49 0.22 18.13
N SER A 513 18.08 -0.45 17.13
CA SER A 513 18.54 -1.83 17.24
C SER A 513 20.00 -1.85 17.71
N THR A 514 20.21 -2.00 19.02
CA THR A 514 21.49 -2.46 19.57
C THR A 514 21.44 -3.99 19.68
N ILE A 515 22.26 -4.66 18.88
CA ILE A 515 22.52 -6.10 18.94
C ILE A 515 23.61 -6.32 20.01
N PRO A 516 23.40 -7.14 21.05
CA PRO A 516 24.50 -7.57 21.90
C PRO A 516 25.22 -8.75 21.24
N ILE A 517 26.49 -8.54 20.91
CA ILE A 517 27.45 -9.59 20.56
C ILE A 517 27.81 -10.30 21.88
N SER A 518 27.30 -11.51 22.07
CA SER A 518 27.82 -12.42 23.09
C SER A 518 29.07 -13.10 22.55
N ASN A 519 30.23 -12.61 22.97
CA ASN A 519 31.47 -13.38 23.02
C ASN A 519 31.32 -14.51 24.05
N SER A 520 31.55 -15.75 23.63
CA SER A 520 31.95 -16.84 24.54
C SER A 520 33.12 -17.60 23.91
N VAL A 521 34.24 -17.50 24.59
CA VAL A 521 35.51 -18.19 24.36
C VAL A 521 35.65 -19.24 25.48
N LEU A 522 36.19 -20.43 25.12
CA LEU A 522 36.62 -21.59 25.94
C LEU A 522 35.49 -22.51 26.45
N ASN A 523 35.52 -23.84 26.27
CA ASN A 523 36.61 -24.81 26.06
C ASN A 523 36.39 -25.71 24.83
#